data_AF-A0A136KN52-F1
#
_entry.id   AF-A0A136KN52-F1
#
_cell.length_a   1.000
_cell.length_b   1.000
_cell.length_c   1.000
_cell.angle_alpha   90.00
_cell.angle_beta   90.00
_cell.angle_gamma   90.00
#
_symmetry.space_group_name_H-M   'P 1'
#
loop_
_entity.id
_entity.type
_entity.pdbx_description
1 polymer ?
#
loop_
_entity_poly.entity_id
_entity_poly.type
_entity_poly.pdbx_seq_one_letter_code
_entity_poly.pdbx_strand_id
1 'polypeptide(L)'
;MLIGVVFVLFALTRLIKLDGFPIFSDEGIYIRWAKVAWKDATWRFISLTDGRQPLQTWATIPFLKLFEHNALLAGRLFAVTAGFISLTGVITLARYLFWRAHCNYCRIFCM
;
A
#
# COMPACT_ATOMS: atom_id res chain seq x y z
N MET A 1 1.57 21.65 9.77
CA MET A 1 3.02 21.60 9.45
C MET A 1 3.65 20.22 9.74
N LEU A 2 3.54 19.66 10.95
CA LEU A 2 4.16 18.36 11.29
C LEU A 2 3.73 17.16 10.41
N ILE A 3 2.44 17.05 10.06
CA ILE A 3 1.94 15.95 9.21
C ILE A 3 2.59 15.98 7.81
N GLY A 4 2.83 17.17 7.26
CA GLY A 4 3.50 17.32 5.96
C GLY A 4 4.94 16.81 5.99
N VAL A 5 5.66 17.06 7.09
CA VAL A 5 7.03 16.54 7.30
C VAL A 5 7.04 15.01 7.31
N VAL A 6 6.06 14.38 7.97
CA VAL A 6 5.95 12.91 7.99
C VAL A 6 5.72 12.33 6.60
N PHE A 7 4.88 12.96 5.77
CA PHE A 7 4.67 12.50 4.39
C PHE A 7 5.92 12.67 3.51
N VAL A 8 6.66 13.76 3.68
CA VAL A 8 7.92 13.99 2.95
C VAL A 8 8.97 12.96 3.37
N LEU A 9 9.12 12.70 4.67
CA LEU A 9 10.03 11.67 5.17
C LEU A 9 9.64 10.26 4.69
N PHE A 10 8.34 9.95 4.67
CA PHE A 10 7.83 8.71 4.09
C PHE A 10 8.24 8.61 2.61
N ALA A 11 7.98 9.65 1.81
CA ALA A 11 8.32 9.62 0.39
C ALA A 11 9.83 9.47 0.16
N LEU A 12 10.67 10.19 0.90
CA LEU A 12 12.13 10.07 0.79
C LEU A 12 12.61 8.67 1.15
N THR A 13 12.23 8.16 2.32
CA THR A 13 12.69 6.83 2.77
C THR A 13 12.21 5.70 1.87
N ARG A 14 10.98 5.79 1.35
CA ARG A 14 10.37 4.70 0.58
C ARG A 14 10.64 4.75 -0.92
N LEU A 15 10.82 5.92 -1.52
CA LEU A 15 11.05 6.04 -2.98
C LEU A 15 12.54 6.00 -3.34
N ILE A 16 13.45 6.33 -2.41
CA ILE A 16 14.89 6.29 -2.69
C ILE A 16 15.36 4.83 -2.85
N LYS A 17 16.00 4.52 -3.99
CA LYS A 17 16.55 3.19 -4.37
C LYS A 17 15.52 2.07 -4.53
N LEU A 18 14.35 2.37 -5.09
CA LEU A 18 13.31 1.35 -5.32
C LEU A 18 13.76 0.17 -6.20
N ASP A 19 14.65 0.38 -7.17
CA ASP A 19 15.17 -0.66 -8.08
C ASP A 19 16.60 -1.10 -7.75
N GLY A 20 17.16 -0.65 -6.62
CA GLY A 20 18.55 -0.96 -6.25
C GLY A 20 18.77 -2.41 -5.81
N PHE A 21 17.70 -3.14 -5.50
CA PHE A 21 17.76 -4.51 -4.98
C PHE A 21 17.29 -5.53 -6.01
N PRO A 22 17.93 -6.72 -6.08
CA PRO A 22 17.51 -7.79 -6.96
C PRO A 22 16.07 -8.24 -6.66
N ILE A 23 15.45 -8.90 -7.64
CA ILE A 23 14.10 -9.43 -7.49
C ILE A 23 14.09 -10.60 -6.51
N PHE A 24 13.15 -10.60 -5.57
CA PHE A 24 12.89 -11.73 -4.68
C PHE A 24 11.86 -12.69 -5.30
N SER A 25 11.96 -13.99 -4.97
CA SER A 25 11.11 -15.04 -5.54
C SER A 25 9.62 -14.74 -5.40
N ASP A 26 9.18 -14.28 -4.23
CA ASP A 26 7.77 -13.95 -3.98
C ASP A 26 7.30 -12.75 -4.81
N GLU A 27 8.13 -11.70 -4.96
CA GLU A 27 7.81 -10.52 -5.78
C GLU A 27 7.56 -10.93 -7.24
N GLY A 28 8.40 -11.83 -7.77
CA GLY A 28 8.27 -12.37 -9.11
C GLY A 28 6.96 -13.15 -9.31
N ILE A 29 6.55 -13.95 -8.33
CA ILE A 29 5.29 -14.71 -8.37
C ILE A 29 4.08 -13.76 -8.41
N TYR A 30 4.02 -12.76 -7.53
CA TYR A 30 2.91 -11.80 -7.51
C TYR A 30 2.82 -11.00 -8.83
N ILE A 31 3.96 -10.55 -9.37
CA ILE A 31 4.01 -9.86 -10.66
C ILE A 31 3.52 -10.78 -11.79
N ARG A 32 3.92 -12.07 -11.76
CA ARG A 32 3.49 -13.05 -12.76
C ARG A 32 1.98 -13.27 -12.72
N TRP A 33 1.40 -13.47 -11.54
CA TRP A 33 -0.04 -13.61 -11.39
C TRP A 33 -0.79 -12.38 -11.91
N ALA A 34 -0.31 -11.18 -11.61
CA ALA A 34 -0.93 -9.95 -12.08
C ALA A 34 -0.82 -9.78 -13.61
N LYS A 35 0.28 -10.22 -14.24
CA LYS A 35 0.42 -10.26 -15.71
C LYS A 35 -0.55 -11.25 -16.36
N VAL A 36 -0.70 -12.45 -15.79
CA VAL A 36 -1.63 -13.48 -16.29
C VAL A 36 -3.08 -13.00 -16.14
N ALA A 37 -3.45 -12.49 -14.96
CA ALA A 37 -4.77 -11.94 -14.67
C ALA A 37 -5.11 -10.68 -15.50
N TRP A 38 -4.09 -9.95 -15.98
CA TRP A 38 -4.28 -8.84 -16.91
C TRP A 38 -4.61 -9.32 -18.33
N LYS A 39 -3.90 -10.34 -18.82
CA LYS A 39 -4.08 -10.90 -20.18
C LYS A 39 -5.36 -11.73 -20.31
N ASP A 40 -5.77 -12.42 -19.25
CA ASP A 40 -6.95 -13.27 -19.24
C ASP A 40 -7.76 -13.08 -17.95
N ALA A 41 -9.04 -12.73 -18.12
CA ALA A 41 -9.94 -12.43 -17.02
C ALA A 41 -10.31 -13.66 -16.17
N THR A 42 -10.21 -14.87 -16.74
CA THR A 42 -10.51 -16.13 -16.02
C THR A 42 -9.50 -16.39 -14.90
N TRP A 43 -8.28 -15.90 -15.03
CA TRP A 43 -7.18 -16.11 -14.08
C TRP A 43 -7.07 -15.03 -13.00
N ARG A 44 -8.08 -14.17 -12.84
CA ARG A 44 -8.07 -13.14 -11.78
C ARG A 44 -8.00 -13.73 -10.36
N PHE A 45 -8.42 -14.97 -10.20
CA PHE A 45 -8.39 -15.69 -8.91
C PHE A 45 -7.22 -16.66 -8.79
N ILE A 46 -6.17 -16.51 -9.63
CA ILE A 46 -4.99 -17.40 -9.59
C ILE A 46 -4.29 -17.43 -8.23
N SER A 47 -4.34 -16.36 -7.44
CA SER A 47 -3.74 -16.38 -6.10
C SER A 47 -4.46 -17.32 -5.14
N LEU A 48 -5.75 -17.62 -5.37
CA LEU A 48 -6.51 -18.51 -4.50
C LEU A 48 -6.07 -19.97 -4.65
N THR A 49 -5.54 -20.36 -5.81
CA THR A 49 -5.01 -21.72 -6.00
C THR A 49 -3.81 -21.99 -5.10
N ASP A 50 -3.02 -20.95 -4.82
CA ASP A 50 -1.89 -20.97 -3.88
C ASP A 50 -2.28 -20.53 -2.45
N GLY A 51 -3.59 -20.42 -2.15
CA GLY A 51 -4.08 -20.05 -0.81
C GLY A 51 -3.84 -18.58 -0.41
N ARG A 52 -3.55 -17.69 -1.38
CA ARG A 52 -3.29 -16.27 -1.16
C ARG A 52 -4.49 -15.39 -1.57
N GLN A 53 -4.67 -14.29 -0.85
CA GLN A 53 -5.74 -13.33 -1.10
C GLN A 53 -5.54 -12.60 -2.45
N PRO A 54 -6.60 -12.41 -3.27
CA PRO A 54 -6.48 -11.86 -4.63
C PRO A 54 -6.31 -10.34 -4.69
N LEU A 55 -6.57 -9.64 -3.57
CA LEU A 55 -6.56 -8.17 -3.52
C LEU A 55 -5.24 -7.58 -4.02
N GLN A 56 -4.12 -8.17 -3.60
CA GLN A 56 -2.78 -7.73 -4.03
C GLN A 56 -2.60 -7.89 -5.54
N THR A 57 -3.01 -9.03 -6.11
CA THR A 57 -2.91 -9.30 -7.55
C THR A 57 -3.73 -8.28 -8.34
N TRP A 58 -4.98 -8.02 -7.93
CA TRP A 58 -5.85 -7.06 -8.61
C TRP A 58 -5.35 -5.63 -8.51
N ALA A 59 -4.91 -5.23 -7.33
CA ALA A 59 -4.41 -3.89 -7.09
C ALA A 59 -3.08 -3.63 -7.82
N THR A 60 -2.31 -4.67 -8.18
CA THR A 60 -1.08 -4.54 -8.97
C THR A 60 -1.34 -4.35 -10.47
N ILE A 61 -2.48 -4.82 -11.00
CA ILE A 61 -2.86 -4.67 -12.43
C ILE A 61 -2.86 -3.21 -12.92
N PRO A 62 -3.48 -2.22 -12.24
CA PRO A 62 -3.45 -0.84 -12.70
C PRO A 62 -2.02 -0.27 -12.75
N PHE A 63 -1.14 -0.64 -11.80
CA PHE A 63 0.26 -0.22 -11.83
C PHE A 63 1.02 -0.87 -12.99
N LEU A 64 0.71 -2.12 -13.35
CA LEU A 64 1.30 -2.78 -14.51
C LEU A 64 0.89 -2.12 -15.83
N LYS A 65 -0.35 -1.60 -15.93
CA LYS A 65 -0.80 -0.83 -17.11
C LYS A 65 -0.08 0.52 -17.24
N LEU A 66 0.27 1.15 -16.13
CA LEU A 66 0.99 2.42 -16.12
C LEU A 66 2.50 2.23 -16.40
N PHE A 67 3.07 1.10 -15.97
CA PHE A 67 4.51 0.83 -16.06
C PHE A 67 4.79 -0.53 -16.72
N GLU A 68 4.43 -0.65 -18.01
CA GLU A 68 4.56 -1.92 -18.75
C GLU A 68 6.02 -2.39 -18.91
N HIS A 69 6.95 -1.44 -19.07
CA HIS A 69 8.39 -1.73 -19.26
C HIS A 69 9.08 -2.24 -17.98
N ASN A 70 8.62 -1.81 -16.80
CA ASN A 70 9.25 -2.12 -15.52
C ASN A 70 8.24 -2.75 -14.55
N ALA A 71 7.93 -4.02 -14.77
CA ALA A 71 6.97 -4.75 -13.93
C ALA A 71 7.41 -4.86 -12.45
N LEU A 72 8.72 -4.83 -12.18
CA LEU A 72 9.27 -4.81 -10.82
C LEU A 72 8.88 -3.53 -10.08
N LEU A 73 9.05 -2.38 -10.74
CA LEU A 73 8.68 -1.08 -10.21
C LEU A 73 7.16 -1.00 -9.99
N ALA A 74 6.34 -1.53 -10.90
CA ALA A 74 4.89 -1.61 -10.72
C ALA A 74 4.48 -2.36 -9.44
N GLY A 75 5.08 -3.53 -9.20
CA GLY A 75 4.82 -4.31 -7.97
C GLY A 75 5.27 -3.57 -6.70
N ARG A 76 6.42 -2.90 -6.75
CA ARG A 76 6.96 -2.14 -5.61
C ARG A 76 6.14 -0.87 -5.32
N LEU A 77 5.62 -0.20 -6.35
CA LEU A 77 4.75 0.97 -6.20
C LEU A 77 3.44 0.62 -5.49
N PHE A 78 2.85 -0.56 -5.75
CA PHE A 78 1.69 -1.01 -4.99
C PHE A 78 1.99 -1.02 -3.48
N ALA A 79 3.12 -1.60 -3.08
CA ALA A 79 3.53 -1.64 -1.68
C ALA A 79 3.84 -0.25 -1.09
N VAL A 80 4.30 0.73 -1.90
CA VAL A 80 4.45 2.13 -1.47
C VAL A 80 3.09 2.77 -1.24
N THR A 81 2.14 2.60 -2.16
CA THR A 81 0.78 3.17 -2.03
C THR A 81 0.01 2.57 -0.85
N ALA A 82 0.11 1.26 -0.63
CA ALA A 82 -0.48 0.61 0.55
C ALA A 82 0.09 1.16 1.86
N GLY A 83 1.41 1.40 1.92
CA GLY A 83 2.07 2.05 3.05
C GLY A 83 1.63 3.50 3.27
N PHE A 84 1.38 4.24 2.19
CA PHE A 84 0.84 5.60 2.29
C PHE A 84 -0.59 5.60 2.84
N ILE A 85 -1.45 4.70 2.34
CA ILE A 85 -2.82 4.54 2.82
C ILE A 85 -2.82 4.16 4.31
N SER A 86 -1.98 3.21 4.73
CA SER A 86 -1.91 2.82 6.15
C SER A 86 -1.44 3.98 7.04
N LEU A 87 -0.42 4.74 6.62
CA LEU A 87 0.04 5.93 7.33
C LEU A 87 -1.07 6.98 7.48
N THR A 88 -1.78 7.29 6.40
CA THR A 88 -2.92 8.23 6.46
C THR A 88 -4.03 7.74 7.39
N GLY A 89 -4.36 6.44 7.33
CA GLY A 89 -5.36 5.81 8.21
C GLY A 89 -4.98 5.86 9.68
N VAL A 90 -3.72 5.62 10.02
CA VAL A 90 -3.23 5.72 11.41
C VAL A 90 -3.30 7.17 11.89
N ILE A 91 -2.92 8.15 11.06
CA ILE A 91 -2.97 9.57 11.42
C ILE A 91 -4.43 10.02 11.64
N THR A 92 -5.37 9.64 10.77
CA THR A 92 -6.79 10.01 10.91
C THR A 92 -7.41 9.34 12.12
N LEU A 93 -7.13 8.05 12.36
CA LEU A 93 -7.62 7.32 13.53
C LEU A 93 -7.07 7.91 14.84
N ALA A 94 -5.77 8.23 14.90
CA ALA A 94 -5.17 8.87 16.05
C ALA A 94 -5.83 10.24 16.34
N ARG A 95 -6.02 11.06 15.30
CA ARG A 95 -6.73 12.35 15.46
C ARG A 95 -8.17 12.15 15.95
N TYR A 96 -8.89 11.18 15.42
CA TYR A 96 -10.27 10.90 15.82
C TYR A 96 -10.37 10.46 17.29
N LEU A 97 -9.47 9.57 17.73
CA LEU A 97 -9.48 9.04 19.10
C LEU A 97 -9.08 10.10 20.14
N PHE A 98 -7.98 10.82 19.89
CA PHE A 98 -7.47 11.83 20.83
C PHE A 98 -8.30 13.12 20.83
N TRP A 99 -9.03 13.43 19.75
CA TRP A 99 -10.02 14.50 19.73
C TRP A 99 -11.17 14.24 20.73
N ARG A 100 -11.68 13.00 20.77
CA ARG A 100 -12.74 12.61 21.74
C ARG A 100 -12.22 12.54 23.17
N ALA A 101 -10.97 12.10 23.37
CA ALA A 101 -10.36 12.03 24.71
C ALA A 101 -10.24 13.41 25.37
N HIS A 102 -9.84 14.44 24.61
CA HIS A 102 -9.75 15.81 25.12
C HIS A 102 -11.13 16.37 25.52
N CYS A 103 -12.18 16.07 24.73
CA CYS A 103 -13.54 16.52 25.01
C CYS A 103 -14.19 15.77 26.20
N ASN A 104 -13.85 14.50 26.42
CA ASN A 104 -14.35 13.73 27.57
C ASN A 104 -13.69 14.13 28.89
N TYR A 105 -12.39 14.47 28.90
CA TYR A 105 -11.73 14.94 30.13
C TYR A 105 -12.31 16.30 30.58
N CYS A 106 -12.66 17.18 29.63
CA CYS A 106 -13.31 18.46 29.93
C CYS A 106 -14.76 18.31 30.43
N ARG A 107 -15.43 17.18 30.15
CA ARG A 107 -16.78 16.89 30.62
C ARG A 107 -16.82 16.28 32.02
N ILE A 108 -15.74 15.62 32.45
CA ILE A 108 -15.62 15.01 33.78
C ILE A 108 -15.18 16.03 34.84
N PHE A 109 -14.43 17.08 34.46
CA PHE A 109 -13.95 18.11 35.40
C PHE A 109 -14.92 19.32 35.54
N CYS A 110 -16.08 19.28 34.88
CA CYS A 110 -17.09 20.35 34.88
C CYS A 110 -18.49 19.81 35.24
N MET A 111 -18.55 18.80 36.12
CA MET A 111 -19.74 18.41 36.88
C MET A 111 -19.44 18.51 38.37
#